data_AF-A0A3D4A5R1-F1
#
_entry.id   AF-A0A3D4A5R1-F1
#
_cell.length_a   1.000
_cell.length_b   1.000
_cell.length_c   1.000
_cell.angle_alpha   90.00
_cell.angle_beta   90.00
_cell.angle_gamma   90.00
#
_symmetry.space_group_name_H-M   'P 1'
#
loop_
_entity.id
_entity.type
_entity.pdbx_description
1 polymer ?
#
loop_
_entity_poly.entity_id
_entity_poly.type
_entity_poly.pdbx_seq_one_letter_code
_entity_poly.pdbx_strand_id
1 'polypeptide(L)'
;TDEAYRLLDFNQTAQPSLWAGDRNLNHTIVVGTFSKSYSPGIRVGWGILPPELITPVNDVKGNIDFGSPNINQYIMYEVLRNGWLQEHVSKLCDHYQQKQNAMLDALDEHMSTIDHCSWWNPGGGMYVWLTLPEIIDSAFDKPLYQATKQAGAMYVPGHYCFPKQGEPVQHNTIRLSFGQQTPAKIAEGVKCLATAVNSVLSIA
;
A
#
# COMPACT_ATOMS: atom_id res chain seq x y z
N THR A 1 -15.05 -3.23 5.22
CA THR A 1 -13.64 -2.87 5.47
C THR A 1 -12.74 -3.86 4.78
N ASP A 2 -11.74 -3.36 4.05
CA ASP A 2 -10.69 -4.16 3.41
C ASP A 2 -9.44 -4.13 4.29
N GLU A 3 -9.01 -5.31 4.74
CA GLU A 3 -7.93 -5.49 5.71
C GLU A 3 -6.62 -6.00 5.09
N ALA A 4 -6.40 -5.78 3.78
CA ALA A 4 -5.24 -6.31 3.06
C ALA A 4 -3.88 -6.01 3.72
N TYR A 5 -3.72 -4.88 4.41
CA TYR A 5 -2.46 -4.49 5.08
C TYR A 5 -2.54 -4.57 6.62
N ARG A 6 -3.64 -5.08 7.19
CA ARG A 6 -3.91 -5.01 8.64
C ARG A 6 -2.87 -5.71 9.51
N LEU A 7 -2.23 -6.76 8.97
CA LEU A 7 -1.17 -7.52 9.62
C LEU A 7 0.21 -6.86 9.49
N LEU A 8 0.39 -5.91 8.56
CA LEU A 8 1.63 -5.18 8.36
C LEU A 8 1.66 -3.91 9.20
N ASP A 9 1.44 -4.05 10.51
CA ASP A 9 1.49 -2.96 11.49
C ASP A 9 2.83 -3.05 12.25
N PHE A 10 3.73 -2.09 11.99
CA PHE A 10 5.10 -2.16 12.49
C PHE A 10 5.19 -1.79 13.97
N ASN A 11 4.32 -0.88 14.41
CA ASN A 11 4.35 -0.34 15.76
C ASN A 11 3.38 -1.06 16.71
N GLN A 12 2.60 -2.03 16.20
CA GLN A 12 1.53 -2.70 16.95
C GLN A 12 0.51 -1.71 17.55
N THR A 13 0.29 -0.60 16.86
CA THR A 13 -0.62 0.49 17.27
C THR A 13 -1.88 0.57 16.44
N ALA A 14 -2.09 -0.41 15.54
CA ALA A 14 -3.23 -0.40 14.64
C ALA A 14 -4.53 -0.39 15.43
N GLN A 15 -5.35 0.60 15.09
CA GLN A 15 -6.67 0.76 15.68
C GLN A 15 -7.52 -0.50 15.50
N PRO A 16 -8.48 -0.75 16.40
CA PRO A 16 -9.42 -1.84 16.22
C PRO A 16 -10.07 -1.77 14.84
N SER A 17 -10.24 -2.94 14.21
CA SER A 17 -11.02 -3.03 12.96
C SER A 17 -12.42 -2.45 13.17
N LEU A 18 -13.06 -1.96 12.11
CA LEU A 18 -14.48 -1.58 12.14
C LEU A 18 -15.37 -2.73 12.65
N TRP A 19 -14.97 -3.98 12.42
CA TRP A 19 -15.65 -5.15 12.98
C TRP A 19 -15.66 -5.16 14.51
N ALA A 20 -14.63 -4.63 15.17
CA ALA A 20 -14.59 -4.54 16.62
C ALA A 20 -15.74 -3.67 17.17
N GLY A 21 -16.16 -2.64 16.41
CA GLY A 21 -17.28 -1.76 16.74
C GLY A 21 -18.65 -2.28 16.27
N ASP A 22 -18.69 -3.29 15.39
CA ASP A 22 -19.91 -3.86 14.82
C ASP A 22 -19.82 -5.39 14.76
N ARG A 23 -19.69 -6.01 15.94
CA ARG A 23 -19.52 -7.47 16.09
C ARG A 23 -20.71 -8.26 15.56
N ASN A 24 -21.90 -7.67 15.58
CA ASN A 24 -23.13 -8.26 15.06
C ASN A 24 -23.25 -8.12 13.53
N LEU A 25 -22.29 -7.44 12.87
CA LEU A 25 -22.25 -7.27 11.41
C LEU A 25 -23.49 -6.58 10.86
N ASN A 26 -24.07 -5.62 11.60
CA ASN A 26 -25.27 -4.91 11.15
C ASN A 26 -24.98 -4.00 9.95
N HIS A 27 -23.74 -3.48 9.86
CA HIS A 27 -23.33 -2.52 8.84
C HIS A 27 -21.95 -2.83 8.24
N THR A 28 -21.29 -3.89 8.71
CA THR A 28 -19.89 -4.18 8.37
C THR A 28 -19.74 -5.52 7.69
N ILE A 29 -19.14 -5.50 6.50
CA ILE A 29 -18.50 -6.65 5.87
C ILE A 29 -16.99 -6.49 6.03
N VAL A 30 -16.29 -7.54 6.47
CA VAL A 30 -14.82 -7.57 6.52
C VAL A 30 -14.33 -8.45 5.41
N VAL A 31 -13.32 -8.00 4.69
CA VAL A 31 -12.58 -8.83 3.74
C VAL A 31 -11.09 -8.72 4.02
N GLY A 32 -10.40 -9.84 3.88
CA GLY A 32 -8.95 -9.92 4.05
C GLY A 32 -8.31 -10.79 2.98
N THR A 33 -7.00 -10.63 2.83
CA THR A 33 -6.20 -11.39 1.86
C THR A 33 -4.87 -11.80 2.45
N PHE A 34 -4.34 -12.93 1.99
CA PHE A 34 -2.96 -13.35 2.27
C PHE A 34 -1.96 -12.78 1.25
N SER A 35 -2.40 -11.92 0.33
CA SER A 35 -1.55 -11.40 -0.75
C SER A 35 -0.40 -10.53 -0.25
N LYS A 36 -0.55 -9.87 0.90
CA LYS A 36 0.43 -8.93 1.46
C LYS A 36 1.12 -9.45 2.71
N SER A 37 0.43 -10.31 3.47
CA SER A 37 0.94 -10.93 4.69
C SER A 37 1.60 -12.29 4.46
N TYR A 38 1.53 -12.85 3.25
CA TYR A 38 2.15 -14.14 2.93
C TYR A 38 2.67 -14.19 1.48
N SER A 39 1.77 -14.24 0.48
CA SER A 39 2.17 -14.28 -0.93
C SER A 39 1.03 -13.86 -1.86
N PRO A 40 1.27 -12.94 -2.82
CA PRO A 40 0.25 -12.58 -3.81
C PRO A 40 -0.17 -13.76 -4.69
N GLY A 41 0.72 -14.75 -4.89
CA GLY A 41 0.47 -15.95 -5.67
C GLY A 41 -0.42 -16.99 -4.99
N ILE A 42 -0.69 -16.86 -3.69
CA ILE A 42 -1.54 -17.83 -2.97
C ILE A 42 -3.00 -17.73 -3.39
N ARG A 43 -3.46 -16.56 -3.89
CA ARG A 43 -4.85 -16.33 -4.35
C ARG A 43 -5.93 -16.79 -3.36
N VAL A 44 -5.62 -16.72 -2.06
CA VAL A 44 -6.56 -17.01 -0.97
C VAL A 44 -6.82 -15.72 -0.19
N GLY A 45 -8.10 -15.51 0.12
CA GLY A 45 -8.58 -14.47 1.01
C GLY A 45 -9.70 -15.04 1.88
N TRP A 46 -10.26 -14.19 2.72
CA TRP A 46 -11.33 -14.55 3.64
C TRP A 46 -12.29 -13.37 3.79
N GLY A 47 -13.49 -13.64 4.28
CA GLY A 47 -14.47 -12.62 4.59
C GLY A 47 -15.25 -12.96 5.84
N ILE A 48 -15.68 -11.92 6.56
CA ILE A 48 -16.65 -12.00 7.66
C ILE A 48 -17.88 -11.21 7.18
N LEU A 49 -19.00 -11.90 7.03
CA LEU A 49 -20.20 -11.38 6.40
C LEU A 49 -21.43 -11.60 7.30
N PRO A 50 -22.44 -10.73 7.22
CA PRO A 50 -23.78 -11.01 7.75
C PRO A 50 -24.28 -12.38 7.27
N PRO A 51 -24.91 -13.20 8.12
CA PRO A 51 -25.36 -14.55 7.75
C PRO A 51 -26.21 -14.60 6.47
N GLU A 52 -27.06 -13.61 6.26
CA GLU A 52 -27.92 -13.47 5.08
C GLU A 52 -27.17 -13.25 3.77
N LEU A 53 -25.90 -12.79 3.83
CA LEU A 53 -25.05 -12.57 2.66
C LEU A 53 -24.19 -13.79 2.30
N ILE A 54 -24.07 -14.80 3.18
CA ILE A 54 -23.22 -15.97 2.92
C ILE A 54 -23.67 -16.74 1.68
N THR A 55 -24.97 -17.09 1.59
CA THR A 55 -25.49 -17.86 0.45
C THR A 55 -25.39 -17.07 -0.87
N PRO A 56 -25.88 -15.82 -0.97
CA PRO A 56 -25.75 -15.04 -2.21
C PRO A 56 -24.32 -14.88 -2.69
N VAL A 57 -23.36 -14.64 -1.77
CA VAL A 57 -21.94 -14.51 -2.12
C VAL A 57 -21.37 -15.83 -2.63
N ASN A 58 -21.70 -16.95 -1.99
CA ASN A 58 -21.26 -18.28 -2.42
C ASN A 58 -21.86 -18.67 -3.78
N ASP A 59 -23.12 -18.33 -4.05
CA ASP A 59 -23.76 -18.60 -5.34
C ASP A 59 -23.04 -17.85 -6.47
N VAL A 60 -22.74 -16.56 -6.25
CA VAL A 60 -21.98 -15.75 -7.22
C VAL A 60 -20.56 -16.30 -7.39
N LYS A 61 -19.85 -16.58 -6.29
CA LYS A 61 -18.49 -17.16 -6.32
C LYS A 61 -18.46 -18.48 -7.07
N GLY A 62 -19.40 -19.38 -6.77
CA GLY A 62 -19.52 -20.69 -7.40
C GLY A 62 -19.70 -20.60 -8.92
N ASN A 63 -20.49 -19.64 -9.39
CA ASN A 63 -20.70 -19.39 -10.82
C ASN A 63 -19.50 -18.70 -11.51
N ILE A 64 -18.70 -17.92 -10.77
CA ILE A 64 -17.53 -17.22 -11.34
C ILE A 64 -16.34 -18.14 -11.51
N ASP A 65 -16.00 -18.92 -10.47
CA ASP A 65 -14.73 -19.66 -10.45
C ASP A 65 -14.77 -21.00 -9.70
N PHE A 66 -15.96 -21.49 -9.33
CA PHE A 66 -16.15 -22.76 -8.59
C PHE A 66 -15.39 -22.85 -7.24
N GLY A 67 -14.93 -21.70 -6.70
CA GLY A 67 -14.21 -21.64 -5.44
C GLY A 67 -12.72 -21.32 -5.58
N SER A 68 -12.05 -21.10 -4.44
CA SER A 68 -10.62 -20.82 -4.41
C SER A 68 -9.78 -22.07 -4.67
N PRO A 69 -8.54 -21.95 -5.20
CA PRO A 69 -7.71 -23.12 -5.50
C PRO A 69 -7.51 -24.02 -4.26
N ASN A 70 -7.94 -25.28 -4.33
CA ASN A 70 -8.00 -26.18 -3.17
C ASN A 70 -6.61 -26.41 -2.54
N ILE A 71 -5.58 -26.64 -3.35
CA ILE A 71 -4.20 -26.81 -2.87
C ILE A 71 -3.70 -25.58 -2.11
N ASN A 72 -4.03 -24.36 -2.56
CA ASN A 72 -3.63 -23.13 -1.90
C ASN A 72 -4.36 -22.95 -0.56
N GLN A 73 -5.63 -23.37 -0.49
CA GLN A 73 -6.39 -23.40 0.77
C GLN A 73 -5.76 -24.37 1.78
N TYR A 74 -5.34 -25.56 1.35
CA TYR A 74 -4.63 -26.52 2.22
C TYR A 74 -3.27 -26.00 2.70
N ILE A 75 -2.50 -25.34 1.84
CA ILE A 75 -1.25 -24.68 2.23
C ILE A 75 -1.53 -23.65 3.33
N MET A 76 -2.52 -22.78 3.13
CA MET A 76 -2.87 -21.76 4.13
C MET A 76 -3.42 -22.37 5.43
N TYR A 77 -4.18 -23.46 5.33
CA TYR A 77 -4.65 -24.20 6.50
C TYR A 77 -3.46 -24.69 7.35
N GLU A 78 -2.45 -25.31 6.74
CA GLU A 78 -1.25 -25.74 7.46
C GLU A 78 -0.47 -24.56 8.06
N VAL A 79 -0.27 -23.49 7.28
CA VAL A 79 0.41 -22.27 7.76
C VAL A 79 -0.29 -21.66 8.97
N LEU A 80 -1.62 -21.59 8.96
CA LEU A 80 -2.42 -21.05 10.05
C LEU A 80 -2.44 -21.98 11.26
N ARG A 81 -2.70 -23.28 11.05
CA ARG A 81 -2.79 -24.29 12.11
C ARG A 81 -1.50 -24.40 12.92
N ASN A 82 -0.35 -24.29 12.26
CA ASN A 82 0.96 -24.40 12.91
C ASN A 82 1.49 -23.05 13.44
N GLY A 83 0.73 -21.95 13.32
CA GLY A 83 1.13 -20.62 13.81
C GLY A 83 2.20 -19.89 12.97
N TRP A 84 2.64 -20.48 11.85
CA TRP A 84 3.72 -19.95 11.02
C TRP A 84 3.43 -18.60 10.38
N LEU A 85 2.14 -18.26 10.19
CA LEU A 85 1.78 -16.95 9.68
C LEU A 85 2.27 -15.82 10.60
N GLN A 86 2.11 -15.97 11.92
CA GLN A 86 2.48 -14.93 12.88
C GLN A 86 3.98 -14.70 12.89
N GLU A 87 4.76 -15.78 12.89
CA GLU A 87 6.23 -15.72 12.82
C GLU A 87 6.71 -15.10 11.50
N HIS A 88 6.08 -15.46 10.39
CA HIS A 88 6.38 -14.90 9.08
C HIS A 88 6.07 -13.40 9.03
N VAL A 89 4.89 -12.99 9.50
CA VAL A 89 4.47 -11.59 9.52
C VAL A 89 5.40 -10.74 10.39
N SER A 90 5.85 -11.24 11.55
CA SER A 90 6.82 -10.52 12.39
C SER A 90 8.09 -10.17 11.61
N LYS A 91 8.69 -11.16 10.95
CA LYS A 91 9.89 -10.96 10.11
C LYS A 91 9.63 -10.02 8.94
N LEU A 92 8.43 -10.10 8.37
CA LEU A 92 8.00 -9.26 7.25
C LEU A 92 7.84 -7.79 7.68
N CYS A 93 7.28 -7.54 8.87
CA CYS A 93 7.19 -6.20 9.46
C CYS A 93 8.57 -5.60 9.71
N ASP A 94 9.51 -6.34 10.32
CA ASP A 94 10.88 -5.86 10.54
C ASP A 94 11.56 -5.45 9.22
N HIS A 95 11.40 -6.28 8.18
CA HIS A 95 11.96 -6.01 6.85
C HIS A 95 11.33 -4.78 6.20
N TYR A 96 10.01 -4.63 6.26
CA TYR A 96 9.35 -3.47 5.68
C TYR A 96 9.60 -2.18 6.47
N GLN A 97 9.75 -2.25 7.80
CA GLN A 97 10.11 -1.10 8.62
C GLN A 97 11.51 -0.58 8.26
N GLN A 98 12.48 -1.46 8.04
CA GLN A 98 13.82 -1.05 7.56
C GLN A 98 13.75 -0.32 6.21
N LYS A 99 12.91 -0.82 5.29
CA LYS A 99 12.72 -0.18 3.98
C LYS A 99 11.96 1.14 4.06
N GLN A 100 10.99 1.23 4.95
CA GLN A 100 10.28 2.48 5.24
C GLN A 100 11.26 3.52 5.77
N ASN A 101 12.06 3.18 6.78
CA ASN A 101 13.04 4.10 7.36
C ASN A 101 13.99 4.61 6.28
N ALA A 102 14.53 3.72 5.43
CA ALA A 102 15.37 4.13 4.30
C ALA A 102 14.66 5.08 3.32
N MET A 103 13.35 4.94 3.12
CA MET A 103 12.57 5.87 2.29
C MET A 103 12.39 7.21 2.98
N LEU A 104 12.05 7.22 4.27
CA LEU A 104 11.84 8.43 5.06
C LEU A 104 13.15 9.20 5.23
N ASP A 105 14.24 8.53 5.58
CA ASP A 105 15.57 9.14 5.72
C ASP A 105 16.01 9.79 4.39
N ALA A 106 15.78 9.13 3.26
CA ALA A 106 16.12 9.70 1.95
C ALA A 106 15.20 10.87 1.55
N LEU A 107 13.93 10.85 1.94
CA LEU A 107 13.02 11.98 1.73
C LEU A 107 13.44 13.17 2.60
N ASP A 108 13.76 12.93 3.87
CA ASP A 108 14.30 13.92 4.80
C ASP A 108 15.61 14.52 4.24
N GLU A 109 16.54 13.70 3.72
CA GLU A 109 17.82 14.15 3.18
C GLU A 109 17.68 14.98 1.90
N HIS A 110 16.80 14.58 0.98
CA HIS A 110 16.79 15.13 -0.38
C HIS A 110 15.60 16.04 -0.71
N MET A 111 14.51 15.97 0.05
CA MET A 111 13.24 16.64 -0.27
C MET A 111 12.80 17.64 0.80
N SER A 112 13.37 17.60 2.01
CA SER A 112 12.96 18.48 3.13
C SER A 112 13.22 19.96 2.90
N THR A 113 14.19 20.29 2.05
CA THR A 113 14.52 21.69 1.70
C THR A 113 13.67 22.25 0.57
N ILE A 114 12.76 21.45 0.00
CA ILE A 114 11.87 21.89 -1.07
C ILE A 114 10.61 22.45 -0.42
N ASP A 115 10.38 23.76 -0.59
CA ASP A 115 9.21 24.45 -0.02
C ASP A 115 7.90 23.76 -0.44
N HIS A 116 6.94 23.66 0.48
CA HIS A 116 5.63 23.01 0.26
C HIS A 116 5.70 21.51 -0.12
N CYS A 117 6.85 20.86 0.06
CA CYS A 117 6.97 19.40 0.00
C CYS A 117 6.66 18.79 1.37
N SER A 118 5.89 17.71 1.41
CA SER A 118 5.57 16.99 2.66
C SER A 118 5.25 15.52 2.42
N TRP A 119 5.49 14.66 3.39
CA TRP A 119 5.14 13.24 3.31
C TRP A 119 4.58 12.71 4.62
N TRP A 120 3.76 11.66 4.51
CA TRP A 120 3.23 10.95 5.66
C TRP A 120 4.19 9.85 6.11
N ASN A 121 4.51 9.80 7.40
CA ASN A 121 5.14 8.65 8.06
C ASN A 121 4.07 7.60 8.49
N PRO A 122 3.88 6.50 7.74
CA PRO A 122 2.86 5.51 8.07
C PRO A 122 3.27 4.61 9.25
N GLY A 123 2.30 4.12 10.04
CA GLY A 123 2.58 3.12 11.09
C GLY A 123 2.77 1.68 10.58
N GLY A 124 2.60 1.45 9.27
CA GLY A 124 2.57 0.14 8.66
C GLY A 124 2.29 0.17 7.16
N GLY A 125 2.17 -1.00 6.54
CA GLY A 125 1.86 -1.14 5.12
C GLY A 125 3.09 -1.11 4.21
N MET A 126 2.98 -0.51 3.03
CA MET A 126 3.99 -0.62 1.97
C MET A 126 4.20 0.68 1.16
N TYR A 127 3.62 1.80 1.61
CA TYR A 127 3.60 3.05 0.85
C TYR A 127 3.82 4.27 1.71
N VAL A 128 4.51 5.26 1.15
CA VAL A 128 4.58 6.64 1.65
C VAL A 128 3.81 7.53 0.68
N TRP A 129 2.97 8.41 1.23
CA TRP A 129 2.27 9.43 0.45
C TRP A 129 3.06 10.73 0.51
N LEU A 130 3.41 11.25 -0.67
CA LEU A 130 4.20 12.47 -0.85
C LEU A 130 3.34 13.53 -1.54
N THR A 131 3.37 14.74 -1.02
CA THR A 131 2.78 15.94 -1.61
C THR A 131 3.90 16.88 -2.01
N LEU A 132 3.89 17.31 -3.27
CA LEU A 132 4.84 18.25 -3.88
C LEU A 132 4.25 19.67 -3.94
N PRO A 133 5.05 20.69 -4.30
CA PRO A 133 4.51 22.03 -4.59
C PRO A 133 3.35 21.99 -5.59
N GLU A 134 2.34 22.85 -5.41
CA GLU A 134 1.12 22.87 -6.25
C GLU A 134 1.40 23.11 -7.74
N ILE A 135 2.50 23.79 -8.08
CA ILE A 135 2.93 24.03 -9.46
C ILE A 135 3.35 22.75 -10.19
N ILE A 136 3.61 21.67 -9.46
CA ILE A 136 4.05 20.39 -10.03
C ILE A 136 2.85 19.49 -10.30
N ASP A 137 2.73 19.04 -11.54
CA ASP A 137 1.82 17.97 -11.92
C ASP A 137 2.58 16.63 -11.98
N SER A 138 2.14 15.68 -11.17
CA SER A 138 2.77 14.37 -11.03
C SER A 138 2.41 13.38 -12.14
N ALA A 139 1.46 13.70 -13.03
CA ALA A 139 0.94 12.74 -14.00
C ALA A 139 2.01 12.16 -14.95
N PHE A 140 1.74 10.96 -15.49
CA PHE A 140 2.72 10.21 -16.29
C PHE A 140 3.16 10.92 -17.57
N ASP A 141 2.31 11.77 -18.13
CA ASP A 141 2.56 12.57 -19.33
C ASP A 141 3.28 13.89 -19.03
N LYS A 142 3.61 14.18 -17.76
CA LYS A 142 4.16 15.46 -17.32
C LYS A 142 5.69 15.42 -17.16
N PRO A 143 6.35 16.60 -17.18
CA PRO A 143 7.81 16.69 -17.12
C PRO A 143 8.43 15.96 -15.92
N LEU A 144 7.80 16.02 -14.74
CA LEU A 144 8.32 15.35 -13.54
C LEU A 144 8.48 13.85 -13.74
N TYR A 145 7.45 13.17 -14.26
CA TYR A 145 7.52 11.72 -14.43
C TYR A 145 8.57 11.33 -15.47
N GLN A 146 8.65 12.08 -16.58
CA GLN A 146 9.64 11.83 -17.62
C GLN A 146 11.08 12.01 -17.09
N ALA A 147 11.33 13.10 -16.36
CA ALA A 147 12.63 13.35 -15.73
C ALA A 147 12.99 12.28 -14.69
N THR A 148 12.04 11.89 -13.83
CA THR A 148 12.23 10.83 -12.83
C THR A 148 12.58 9.49 -13.49
N LYS A 149 11.85 9.14 -14.55
CA LYS A 149 12.08 7.92 -15.34
C LYS A 149 13.44 7.92 -16.02
N GLN A 150 13.85 9.04 -16.61
CA GLN A 150 15.18 9.20 -17.20
C GLN A 150 16.29 9.06 -16.16
N ALA A 151 16.06 9.54 -14.94
CA ALA A 151 16.96 9.35 -13.81
C ALA A 151 16.94 7.91 -13.24
N GLY A 152 16.11 7.00 -13.76
CA GLY A 152 16.10 5.58 -13.36
C GLY A 152 15.14 5.22 -12.24
N ALA A 153 14.21 6.11 -11.87
CA ALA A 153 13.19 5.86 -10.87
C ALA A 153 11.77 5.98 -11.45
N MET A 154 10.78 5.40 -10.77
CA MET A 154 9.36 5.54 -11.15
C MET A 154 8.51 5.63 -9.88
N TYR A 155 7.38 6.32 -10.00
CA TYR A 155 6.39 6.46 -8.94
C TYR A 155 4.97 6.31 -9.51
N VAL A 156 3.97 6.22 -8.64
CA VAL A 156 2.55 6.25 -9.05
C VAL A 156 1.98 7.64 -8.77
N PRO A 157 1.48 8.37 -9.77
CA PRO A 157 0.80 9.65 -9.58
C PRO A 157 -0.40 9.49 -8.65
N GLY A 158 -0.51 10.40 -7.68
CA GLY A 158 -1.51 10.33 -6.63
C GLY A 158 -2.94 10.55 -7.14
N HIS A 159 -3.12 11.31 -8.23
CA HIS A 159 -4.44 11.58 -8.82
C HIS A 159 -5.22 10.30 -9.20
N TYR A 160 -4.56 9.17 -9.44
CA TYR A 160 -5.23 7.87 -9.66
C TYR A 160 -5.90 7.28 -8.40
N CYS A 161 -5.56 7.80 -7.22
CA CYS A 161 -6.12 7.36 -5.94
C CYS A 161 -7.30 8.24 -5.48
N PHE A 162 -7.72 9.22 -6.27
CA PHE A 162 -8.89 10.06 -5.98
C PHE A 162 -10.15 9.50 -6.65
N PRO A 163 -11.28 9.41 -5.92
CA PRO A 163 -12.55 9.02 -6.50
C PRO A 163 -13.06 10.09 -7.48
N LYS A 164 -13.95 9.70 -8.39
CA LYS A 164 -14.62 10.65 -9.32
C LYS A 164 -15.55 11.65 -8.62
N GLN A 165 -16.02 11.30 -7.42
CA GLN A 165 -16.94 12.09 -6.61
C GLN A 165 -16.31 12.33 -5.24
N GLY A 166 -16.47 13.54 -4.70
CA GLY A 166 -15.91 13.93 -3.41
C GLY A 166 -14.96 15.11 -3.56
N GLU A 167 -13.87 15.08 -2.80
CA GLU A 167 -12.85 16.13 -2.79
C GLU A 167 -12.19 16.32 -4.17
N PRO A 168 -11.75 17.56 -4.50
CA PRO A 168 -11.00 17.82 -5.73
C PRO A 168 -9.76 16.94 -5.85
N VAL A 169 -9.48 16.51 -7.08
CA VAL A 169 -8.30 15.71 -7.40
C VAL A 169 -7.04 16.54 -7.19
N GLN A 170 -6.11 16.04 -6.38
CA GLN A 170 -4.80 16.68 -6.20
C GLN A 170 -3.79 16.11 -7.18
N HIS A 171 -3.28 16.97 -8.06
CA HIS A 171 -2.37 16.59 -9.14
C HIS A 171 -0.88 16.56 -8.71
N ASN A 172 -0.55 17.22 -7.61
CA ASN A 172 0.79 17.34 -7.03
C ASN A 172 1.12 16.24 -6.00
N THR A 173 0.41 15.11 -6.01
CA THR A 173 0.62 14.02 -5.04
C THR A 173 1.23 12.78 -5.68
N ILE A 174 1.98 11.99 -4.91
CA ILE A 174 2.69 10.79 -5.36
C ILE A 174 2.54 9.68 -4.32
N ARG A 175 2.29 8.45 -4.78
CA ARG A 175 2.38 7.24 -3.96
C ARG A 175 3.71 6.52 -4.23
N LEU A 176 4.61 6.55 -3.25
CA LEU A 176 5.87 5.83 -3.27
C LEU A 176 5.69 4.45 -2.62
N SER A 177 6.27 3.39 -3.19
CA SER A 177 6.25 2.06 -2.58
C SER A 177 7.64 1.61 -2.19
N PHE A 178 7.78 1.13 -0.96
CA PHE A 178 8.97 0.45 -0.45
C PHE A 178 8.83 -1.08 -0.48
N GLY A 179 7.84 -1.61 -1.21
CA GLY A 179 7.47 -3.02 -1.17
C GLY A 179 8.49 -3.99 -1.80
N GLN A 180 9.16 -3.57 -2.87
CA GLN A 180 10.01 -4.47 -3.67
C GLN A 180 11.50 -4.14 -3.53
N GLN A 181 11.86 -2.87 -3.72
CA GLN A 181 13.26 -2.44 -3.79
C GLN A 181 14.01 -2.63 -2.47
N THR A 182 15.33 -2.73 -2.53
CA THR A 182 16.21 -2.76 -1.36
C THR A 182 16.33 -1.36 -0.74
N PRO A 183 16.70 -1.22 0.54
CA PRO A 183 16.96 0.09 1.15
C PRO A 183 17.88 0.99 0.33
N ALA A 184 18.98 0.45 -0.20
CA ALA A 184 19.89 1.20 -1.06
C ALA A 184 19.24 1.69 -2.37
N LYS A 185 18.44 0.85 -3.03
CA LYS A 185 17.70 1.23 -4.24
C LYS A 185 16.56 2.20 -3.97
N ILE A 186 15.97 2.14 -2.78
CA ILE A 186 14.98 3.13 -2.33
C ILE A 186 15.65 4.50 -2.20
N ALA A 187 16.78 4.60 -1.50
CA ALA A 187 17.52 5.86 -1.34
C ALA A 187 17.94 6.45 -2.70
N GLU A 188 18.50 5.62 -3.60
CA GLU A 188 18.83 6.03 -4.97
C GLU A 188 17.60 6.55 -5.72
N GLY A 189 16.46 5.85 -5.63
CA GLY A 189 15.22 6.24 -6.29
C GLY A 189 14.67 7.58 -5.78
N VAL A 190 14.74 7.83 -4.47
CA VAL A 190 14.32 9.11 -3.87
C VAL A 190 15.25 10.24 -4.32
N LYS A 191 16.57 10.02 -4.36
CA LYS A 191 17.53 10.99 -4.90
C LYS A 191 17.24 11.36 -6.36
N CYS A 192 16.90 10.36 -7.19
CA CYS A 192 16.51 10.58 -8.58
C CYS A 192 15.22 11.42 -8.68
N LEU A 193 14.23 11.15 -7.83
CA LEU A 193 13.01 11.93 -7.74
C LEU A 193 13.30 13.38 -7.33
N ALA A 194 14.10 13.59 -6.29
CA ALA A 194 14.48 14.93 -5.83
C ALA A 194 15.20 15.75 -6.90
N THR A 195 16.10 15.11 -7.65
CA THR A 195 16.79 15.73 -8.78
C THR A 195 15.80 16.16 -9.87
N ALA A 196 14.83 15.29 -10.19
CA ALA A 196 13.79 15.60 -11.17
C ALA A 196 12.88 16.76 -10.69
N VAL A 197 12.48 16.77 -9.42
CA VAL A 197 11.67 17.86 -8.84
C VAL A 197 12.40 19.19 -8.94
N ASN A 198 13.66 19.26 -8.50
CA ASN A 198 14.45 20.49 -8.58
C ASN A 198 14.65 20.97 -10.03
N SER A 199 14.85 20.04 -10.96
CA SER A 199 14.95 20.37 -12.39
C SER A 199 13.66 20.97 -12.94
N VAL A 200 12.49 20.44 -12.55
CA VAL A 200 11.20 20.97 -13.01
C VAL A 200 10.91 22.34 -12.39
N LEU A 201 11.20 22.52 -11.10
CA LEU A 201 11.03 23.79 -10.39
C LEU A 201 11.94 24.90 -10.94
N SER A 202 13.13 24.56 -11.42
CA SER A 202 14.05 25.56 -11.99
C SER A 202 13.61 26.10 -13.36
N ILE A 203 12.65 25.44 -14.01
CA ILE A 203 12.14 25.78 -15.35
C ILE A 203 10.75 26.45 -15.27
N ALA A 204 10.07 26.30 -14.13
CA ALA A 204 8.74 26.84 -13.85
C ALA A 204 8.81 28.30 -13.37
#